data_AF-A0AAJ0EFX8-F1
#
_entry.id   AF-A0AAJ0EFX8-F1
#
_cell.length_a   1.000
_cell.length_b   1.000
_cell.length_c   1.000
_cell.angle_alpha   90.00
_cell.angle_beta   90.00
_cell.angle_gamma   90.00
#
_symmetry.space_group_name_H-M   'P 1'
#
loop_
_entity.id
_entity.type
_entity.pdbx_description
1 polymer ?
#
loop_
_entity_poly.entity_id
_entity_poly.type
_entity_poly.pdbx_seq_one_letter_code
_entity_poly.pdbx_strand_id
1 'polypeptide(L)'
;FGFGLSYTTFELEPELSVKALTAKMTPLARTGNESSVPLSDLFIPVANATIRVTNTGDRSGATVFQLYMSLPTDSAPSGTPIKVLRGFSKVELGPGETRQVAFELNHRDFSYWDTDIQT
;
A
#
# COMPACT_ATOMS: atom_id res chain seq x y z
N PHE A 1 7.33 -4.73 -14.99
CA PHE A 1 6.47 -5.76 -14.37
C PHE A 1 5.10 -5.13 -14.13
N GLY A 2 3.99 -5.81 -14.45
CA GLY A 2 2.63 -5.23 -14.34
C GLY A 2 2.12 -4.44 -15.56
N PHE A 3 2.82 -4.47 -16.69
CA PHE A 3 2.35 -3.81 -17.91
C PHE A 3 1.35 -4.70 -18.65
N GLY A 4 0.08 -4.28 -18.68
CA GLY A 4 -0.98 -4.91 -19.45
C GLY A 4 -1.66 -3.85 -20.31
N LEU A 5 -1.62 -4.03 -21.62
CA LEU A 5 -2.37 -3.16 -22.53
C LEU A 5 -3.87 -3.39 -22.29
N SER A 6 -4.58 -2.31 -22.01
CA SER A 6 -6.04 -2.29 -22.01
C SER A 6 -6.53 -1.69 -23.31
N TYR A 7 -7.75 -2.04 -23.71
CA TYR A 7 -8.44 -1.41 -24.85
C TYR A 7 -8.94 0.00 -24.54
N THR A 8 -8.65 0.52 -23.34
CA THR A 8 -9.00 1.87 -22.89
C THR A 8 -7.87 2.46 -22.04
N THR A 9 -7.82 3.79 -21.93
CA THR A 9 -6.86 4.52 -21.11
C THR A 9 -7.48 4.91 -19.77
N PHE A 10 -6.67 4.83 -18.71
CA PHE A 10 -7.07 5.25 -17.37
C PHE A 10 -6.16 6.36 -16.89
N GLU A 11 -6.74 7.43 -16.36
CA GLU A 11 -6.04 8.56 -15.80
C GLU A 11 -6.21 8.56 -14.28
N LEU A 12 -5.07 8.65 -13.59
CA LEU A 12 -5.01 8.75 -12.14
C LEU A 12 -5.03 10.23 -11.75
N GLU A 13 -5.80 10.59 -10.72
CA GLU A 13 -5.66 11.93 -10.15
C GLU A 13 -4.26 12.11 -9.55
N PRO A 14 -3.65 13.31 -9.70
CA PRO A 14 -2.29 13.56 -9.23
C PRO A 14 -2.17 13.54 -7.70
N GLU A 15 -3.29 13.68 -6.98
CA GLU A 15 -3.32 13.74 -5.53
C GLU A 15 -3.72 12.38 -4.93
N LEU A 16 -2.76 11.74 -4.27
CA LEU A 16 -2.99 10.55 -3.46
C LEU A 16 -3.37 10.98 -2.03
N SER A 17 -4.58 10.61 -1.58
CA SER A 17 -4.99 10.89 -0.20
C SER A 17 -4.63 9.71 0.70
N VAL A 18 -3.63 9.91 1.56
CA VAL A 18 -3.22 8.92 2.56
C VAL A 18 -3.72 9.35 3.93
N LYS A 19 -4.54 8.51 4.56
CA LYS A 19 -5.05 8.73 5.91
C LYS A 19 -4.49 7.66 6.84
N ALA A 20 -3.79 8.07 7.90
CA ALA A 20 -3.45 7.19 9.00
C ALA A 20 -4.73 6.89 9.81
N LEU A 21 -5.09 5.62 9.92
CA LEU A 21 -6.26 5.15 10.65
C LEU A 21 -5.96 4.96 12.15
N THR A 22 -4.68 4.77 12.51
CA THR A 22 -4.24 4.59 13.89
C THR A 22 -3.04 5.49 14.20
N ALA A 23 -3.17 6.34 15.22
CA ALA A 23 -2.12 7.26 15.70
C ALA A 23 -1.14 6.62 16.70
N LYS A 24 -1.33 5.35 17.05
CA LYS A 24 -0.45 4.59 17.93
C LYS A 24 0.10 3.37 17.19
N MET A 25 1.11 3.59 16.36
CA MET A 25 2.06 2.52 16.08
C MET A 25 2.83 2.30 17.39
N THR A 26 2.35 1.40 18.24
CA THR A 26 3.17 0.90 19.34
C THR A 26 4.33 0.17 18.68
N PRO A 27 5.59 0.62 18.83
CA PRO A 27 6.71 -0.12 18.28
C PRO A 27 6.66 -1.52 18.87
N LEU A 28 6.74 -2.56 18.05
CA LEU A 28 6.89 -3.94 18.50
C LEU A 28 8.28 -4.20 19.14
N ALA A 29 8.97 -3.14 19.58
CA ALA A 29 10.26 -3.23 20.22
C ALA A 29 10.11 -4.01 21.54
N ARG A 30 10.65 -5.22 21.55
CA ARG A 30 10.75 -6.06 22.74
C ARG A 30 11.78 -5.47 23.70
N THR A 31 11.43 -4.39 24.37
CA THR A 31 12.24 -3.83 25.46
C THR A 31 11.81 -4.49 26.76
N GLY A 32 12.46 -5.60 27.11
CA GLY A 32 12.37 -6.21 28.45
C GLY A 32 11.07 -6.96 28.74
N ASN A 33 11.18 -8.28 28.82
CA ASN A 33 10.42 -9.28 29.58
C ASN A 33 8.87 -9.33 29.50
N GLU A 34 8.16 -8.31 29.01
CA GLU A 34 6.71 -8.33 28.81
C GLU A 34 6.35 -7.60 27.51
N SER A 35 6.42 -8.30 26.38
CA SER A 35 5.77 -7.88 25.14
C SER A 35 4.55 -8.77 24.90
N SER A 36 3.44 -8.39 25.51
CA SER A 36 2.11 -8.97 25.30
C SER A 36 1.32 -8.15 24.27
N VAL A 37 1.95 -7.82 23.13
CA VAL A 37 1.20 -7.37 21.95
C VAL A 37 0.80 -8.62 21.16
N PRO A 38 -0.50 -8.94 21.04
CA PRO A 38 -0.92 -10.14 20.35
C PRO A 38 -0.62 -10.01 18.84
N LEU A 39 -0.21 -11.13 18.21
CA LEU A 39 0.12 -11.20 16.77
C LEU A 39 -1.04 -10.74 15.86
N SER A 40 -2.26 -10.67 16.39
CA SER A 40 -3.44 -10.10 15.72
C SER A 40 -3.24 -8.64 15.31
N ASP A 41 -2.41 -7.87 16.02
CA ASP A 41 -2.24 -6.44 15.80
C ASP A 41 -1.43 -6.13 14.52
N LEU A 42 -0.72 -7.12 13.97
CA LEU A 42 0.03 -7.00 12.72
C LEU A 42 -0.87 -6.83 11.48
N PHE A 43 -2.12 -7.29 11.58
CA PHE A 43 -3.12 -7.25 10.50
C PHE A 43 -4.12 -6.11 10.65
N ILE A 44 -3.94 -5.24 11.64
CA ILE A 44 -4.78 -4.05 11.79
C ILE A 44 -4.38 -3.05 10.70
N PRO A 45 -5.35 -2.51 9.94
CA PRO A 45 -5.07 -1.46 8.96
C PRO A 45 -4.64 -0.19 9.69
N VAL A 46 -3.40 0.24 9.44
CA VAL A 46 -2.80 1.41 10.08
C VAL A 46 -2.91 2.65 9.21
N ALA A 47 -3.02 2.47 7.89
CA ALA A 47 -3.21 3.54 6.93
C ALA A 47 -4.12 3.11 5.79
N ASN A 48 -4.81 4.08 5.20
CA ASN A 48 -5.62 3.90 4.00
C ASN A 48 -5.18 4.91 2.96
N ALA A 49 -4.69 4.40 1.83
CA ALA A 49 -4.32 5.22 0.68
C ALA A 49 -5.45 5.16 -0.34
N THR A 50 -5.99 6.32 -0.70
CA THR A 50 -7.08 6.44 -1.66
C THR A 50 -6.69 7.32 -2.83
N ILE A 51 -7.03 6.86 -4.03
CA ILE A 51 -6.83 7.60 -5.28
C ILE A 51 -8.10 7.51 -6.12
N ARG A 52 -8.40 8.58 -6.85
CA ARG A 52 -9.47 8.56 -7.84
C ARG A 52 -8.89 8.21 -9.20
N VAL A 53 -9.62 7.38 -9.92
CA VAL A 53 -9.24 6.95 -11.25
C VAL A 53 -10.41 7.10 -12.19
N THR A 54 -10.14 7.68 -13.35
CA THR A 54 -11.11 7.91 -14.40
C THR A 54 -10.73 7.12 -15.64
N ASN A 55 -11.69 6.44 -16.24
CA ASN A 55 -11.51 5.85 -17.57
C ASN A 55 -11.71 6.96 -18.61
N THR A 56 -10.64 7.33 -19.31
CA THR A 56 -10.63 8.41 -20.31
C THR A 56 -10.81 7.93 -21.74
N GLY A 57 -10.89 6.61 -21.96
CA GLY A 57 -11.14 6.06 -23.28
C GLY A 57 -12.61 5.74 -23.55
N ASP A 58 -12.89 5.39 -24.80
CA ASP A 58 -14.26 5.22 -25.30
C ASP A 58 -14.88 3.84 -24.99
N ARG A 59 -14.18 2.98 -24.24
CA ARG A 59 -14.61 1.61 -23.96
C ARG A 59 -14.55 1.28 -22.49
N SER A 60 -15.50 0.45 -22.03
CA SER A 60 -15.41 -0.16 -20.70
C SER A 60 -14.17 -1.05 -20.62
N GLY A 61 -13.46 -0.97 -19.50
CA GLY A 61 -12.26 -1.77 -19.28
C GLY A 61 -12.05 -2.10 -17.81
N ALA A 62 -11.39 -3.23 -17.58
CA ALA A 62 -10.92 -3.63 -16.26
C ALA A 62 -9.41 -3.37 -16.18
N THR A 63 -8.96 -2.71 -15.12
CA THR A 63 -7.52 -2.48 -14.88
C THR A 63 -7.14 -2.81 -13.45
N VAL A 64 -5.87 -3.13 -13.25
CA VAL A 64 -5.31 -3.46 -11.94
C VAL A 64 -4.40 -2.31 -11.52
N PHE A 65 -4.85 -1.54 -10.53
CA PHE A 65 -4.05 -0.49 -9.91
C PHE A 65 -3.10 -1.11 -8.89
N GLN A 66 -1.87 -0.61 -8.84
CA GLN A 66 -0.79 -1.15 -8.01
C GLN A 66 -0.18 -0.04 -7.17
N LEU A 67 -0.11 -0.25 -5.86
CA LEU A 67 0.51 0.65 -4.90
C LEU A 67 1.93 0.15 -4.58
N TYR A 68 2.90 1.01 -4.86
CA TYR A 68 4.30 0.76 -4.55
C TYR A 68 4.76 1.68 -3.42
N MET A 69 5.50 1.12 -2.47
CA MET A 69 6.08 1.88 -1.35
C MET A 69 7.60 1.79 -1.39
N SER A 70 8.25 2.90 -1.01
CA SER A 70 9.68 3.01 -0.79
C SER A 70 9.90 3.31 0.70
N LEU A 71 10.66 2.47 1.39
CA LEU A 71 11.06 2.73 2.77
C LEU A 71 12.17 3.78 2.82
N PRO A 72 12.27 4.59 3.89
CA PRO A 72 13.34 5.58 4.04
C PRO A 72 14.70 4.88 4.05
N THR A 73 15.63 5.36 3.22
CA THR A 73 16.99 4.79 3.08
C THR A 73 17.79 4.83 4.38
N ASP A 74 17.46 5.75 5.29
CA ASP A 74 18.19 5.94 6.55
C ASP A 74 17.84 4.90 7.62
N SER A 75 16.73 4.18 7.45
CA SER A 75 16.22 3.20 8.43
C SER A 75 15.99 1.81 7.85
N ALA A 76 16.18 1.61 6.54
CA ALA A 76 16.02 0.32 5.89
C ALA A 76 17.37 -0.43 5.79
N PRO A 77 17.42 -1.75 6.00
CA PRO A 77 18.64 -2.55 5.84
C PRO A 77 19.23 -2.40 4.44
N SER A 78 20.57 -2.49 4.35
CA SER A 78 21.30 -2.54 3.08
C SER A 78 20.74 -3.66 2.19
N GLY A 79 20.28 -3.31 0.99
CA GLY A 79 19.66 -4.26 0.04
C GLY A 79 18.13 -4.22 -0.04
N THR A 80 17.46 -3.32 0.69
CA THR A 80 16.00 -3.15 0.59
C THR A 80 15.60 -2.64 -0.81
N PRO A 81 14.62 -3.28 -1.50
CA PRO A 81 14.18 -2.84 -2.82
C PRO A 81 13.60 -1.42 -2.80
N ILE A 82 13.98 -0.60 -3.78
CA ILE A 82 13.55 0.82 -3.92
C ILE A 82 12.01 0.93 -4.04
N LYS A 83 11.35 -0.09 -4.60
CA LYS A 83 9.88 -0.14 -4.74
C LYS A 83 9.38 -1.53 -4.39
N VAL A 84 8.55 -1.62 -3.36
CA VAL A 84 7.88 -2.86 -2.95
C VAL A 84 6.39 -2.74 -3.23
N LEU A 85 5.81 -3.72 -3.93
CA LEU A 85 4.37 -3.80 -4.15
C LEU A 85 3.68 -4.12 -2.82
N ARG A 86 2.80 -3.22 -2.36
CA ARG A 86 2.08 -3.37 -1.09
C ARG A 86 0.58 -3.57 -1.25
N GLY A 87 0.02 -3.14 -2.36
CA GLY A 87 -1.38 -3.36 -2.65
C GLY A 87 -1.64 -3.42 -4.15
N PHE A 88 -2.64 -4.19 -4.52
CA PHE A 88 -3.22 -4.11 -5.86
C PHE A 88 -4.74 -4.20 -5.76
N SER A 89 -5.44 -3.48 -6.62
CA SER A 89 -6.89 -3.48 -6.68
C SER A 89 -7.35 -3.51 -8.12
N LYS A 90 -8.20 -4.48 -8.46
CA LYS A 90 -8.78 -4.61 -9.80
C LYS A 90 -10.10 -3.88 -9.83
N VAL A 91 -10.24 -2.96 -10.76
CA VAL A 91 -11.43 -2.10 -10.88
C VAL A 91 -11.88 -2.11 -12.34
N GLU A 92 -13.19 -2.27 -12.52
CA GLU A 92 -13.85 -2.15 -13.81
C GLU A 92 -14.54 -0.79 -13.89
N LEU A 93 -14.32 -0.08 -14.99
CA LEU A 93 -14.86 1.26 -15.23
C LEU A 93 -15.43 1.34 -16.64
N GLY A 94 -16.63 1.90 -16.76
CA GLY A 94 -17.19 2.34 -18.03
C GLY A 94 -16.48 3.59 -18.58
N PRO A 95 -16.73 3.97 -19.86
CA PRO A 95 -16.20 5.19 -20.45
C PRO A 95 -16.62 6.42 -19.64
N GLY A 96 -15.67 7.28 -19.27
CA GLY A 96 -15.92 8.48 -18.46
C GLY A 96 -16.27 8.21 -16.99
N GLU A 97 -16.28 6.95 -16.54
CA GLU A 97 -16.57 6.62 -15.14
C GLU A 97 -15.33 6.90 -14.28
N THR A 98 -15.58 7.57 -13.14
CA THR A 98 -14.58 7.78 -12.09
C THR A 98 -14.91 6.88 -10.90
N ARG A 99 -13.93 6.12 -10.40
CA ARG A 99 -14.03 5.41 -9.11
C ARG A 99 -12.89 5.76 -8.19
N GLN A 100 -13.20 5.71 -6.91
CA GLN A 100 -12.20 5.76 -5.86
C GLN A 100 -11.67 4.35 -5.59
N VAL A 101 -10.35 4.23 -5.58
CA VAL A 101 -9.63 3.00 -5.27
C VAL A 101 -8.95 3.20 -3.93
N ALA A 102 -9.27 2.32 -2.98
CA ALA A 102 -8.70 2.32 -1.65
C ALA A 102 -7.73 1.15 -1.50
N PHE A 103 -6.60 1.42 -0.85
CA PHE A 103 -5.59 0.45 -0.48
C PHE A 103 -5.40 0.51 1.03
N GLU A 104 -5.81 -0.55 1.71
CA GLU A 104 -5.56 -0.73 3.14
C GLU A 104 -4.12 -1.20 3.34
N LEU A 105 -3.36 -0.46 4.13
CA LEU A 105 -1.99 -0.77 4.50
C LEU A 105 -1.98 -1.22 5.97
N ASN A 106 -1.45 -2.42 6.20
CA ASN A 106 -1.38 -3.02 7.51
C ASN A 106 -0.05 -2.69 8.20
N HIS A 107 0.03 -2.90 9.52
CA HIS A 107 1.24 -2.65 10.29
C HIS A 107 2.47 -3.36 9.68
N ARG A 108 2.28 -4.60 9.21
CA ARG A 108 3.32 -5.40 8.55
C ARG A 108 3.88 -4.79 7.27
N ASP A 109 3.11 -3.95 6.55
CA ASP A 109 3.57 -3.35 5.29
C ASP A 109 4.65 -2.26 5.52
N PHE A 110 4.72 -1.75 6.75
CA PHE A 110 5.72 -0.78 7.20
C PHE A 110 6.89 -1.42 7.97
N SER A 111 6.81 -2.71 8.32
CA SER A 111 7.88 -3.41 9.02
C SER A 111 8.91 -3.99 8.06
N TYR A 112 10.20 -3.87 8.40
CA TYR A 112 11.27 -4.65 7.80
C TYR A 112 11.77 -5.68 8.81
N TRP A 113 12.31 -6.80 8.31
CA TRP A 113 12.94 -7.79 9.15
C TRP A 113 14.42 -7.42 9.29
N ASP A 114 14.85 -7.10 10.51
CA ASP A 114 16.27 -6.96 10.84
C ASP A 114 16.83 -8.35 11.17
N THR A 115 18.03 -8.67 10.68
CA THR A 115 18.66 -9.98 10.88
C THR A 115 19.77 -9.93 11.93
N ASP A 116 20.26 -8.74 12.29
CA ASP A 116 21.24 -8.57 13.38
C ASP A 116 20.56 -8.61 14.76
N ILE A 117 19.26 -8.35 14.78
CA ILE A 117 18.41 -8.48 15.95
C ILE A 117 17.45 -9.63 15.67
N GLN A 118 17.79 -10.85 16.08
CA GLN A 118 16.81 -11.93 16.26
C GLN A 118 15.82 -11.50 17.35
N THR A 119 14.92 -10.56 17.07
CA THR A 119 13.93 -10.10 18.04
C THR A 119 12.65 -9.65 17.36
#